data_AF-A0A418KTN7-F1
#
_entry.id   AF-A0A418KTN7-F1
#
_cell.length_a   1.000
_cell.length_b   1.000
_cell.length_c   1.000
_cell.angle_alpha   90.00
_cell.angle_beta   90.00
_cell.angle_gamma   90.00
#
_symmetry.space_group_name_H-M   'P 1'
#
loop_
_entity.id
_entity.type
_entity.pdbx_description
1 polymer ?
#
loop_
_entity_poly.entity_id
_entity_poly.type
_entity_poly.pdbx_seq_one_letter_code
_entity_poly.pdbx_strand_id
1 'polypeptide(L)'
;AAGIAVAPGLPARARTAGVTAAVAVGAVGLYDDLFGTTASKGLRGHLSALQAGEVTSGVVKIGVIGAAGVVGGALVSENVVDAAIGGAAVAGHANLLNLLDLRPGRANKTVLLHAPAVLGGPAAPVGAAAVGAALAMLPDDLGERTMLGDAGANTLGALLGLALVAREGRAARLAHLAVVTGLTLASEKVSFTKVIERTPVLRELDGLGRQR
;
A
#
# COMPACT_ATOMS: atom_id res chain seq x y z
N ALA A 1 0.91 -13.60 -0.90
CA ALA A 1 -0.04 -14.46 -0.15
C ALA A 1 0.59 -15.79 0.29
N ALA A 2 1.08 -16.64 -0.63
CA ALA A 2 1.60 -17.97 -0.30
C ALA A 2 2.69 -17.96 0.79
N GLY A 3 3.69 -17.08 0.68
CA GLY A 3 4.75 -16.95 1.71
C GLY A 3 4.20 -16.61 3.11
N ILE A 4 3.16 -15.78 3.20
CA ILE A 4 2.48 -15.47 4.48
C ILE A 4 1.74 -16.70 4.99
N ALA A 5 1.03 -17.41 4.10
CA ALA A 5 0.22 -18.57 4.45
C ALA A 5 1.04 -19.71 5.06
N VAL A 6 2.30 -19.89 4.66
CA VAL A 6 3.20 -20.95 5.16
C VAL A 6 4.26 -20.46 6.14
N ALA A 7 4.26 -19.16 6.49
CA ALA A 7 5.30 -18.58 7.35
C ALA A 7 5.34 -19.26 8.74
N PRO A 8 6.49 -19.81 9.18
CA PRO A 8 6.61 -20.38 10.52
C PRO A 8 6.50 -19.30 11.59
N GLY A 9 5.90 -19.62 12.74
CA GLY A 9 5.81 -18.73 13.89
C GLY A 9 4.85 -17.54 13.76
N LEU A 10 4.25 -17.30 12.58
CA LEU A 10 3.28 -16.20 12.40
C LEU A 10 1.96 -16.51 13.12
N PRO A 11 1.48 -15.66 14.04
CA PRO A 11 0.20 -15.83 14.72
C PRO A 11 -0.97 -15.97 13.73
N ALA A 12 -1.96 -16.82 14.05
CA ALA A 12 -3.07 -17.13 13.15
C ALA A 12 -3.86 -15.88 12.69
N ARG A 13 -4.06 -14.91 13.59
CA ARG A 13 -4.73 -13.65 13.25
C ARG A 13 -3.94 -12.82 12.24
N ALA A 14 -2.65 -12.63 12.47
CA ALA A 14 -1.76 -11.90 11.55
C ALA A 14 -1.60 -12.63 10.19
N ARG A 15 -1.57 -13.97 10.20
CA ARG A 15 -1.60 -14.79 8.98
C ARG A 15 -2.86 -14.56 8.18
N THR A 16 -4.02 -14.64 8.84
CA THR A 16 -5.33 -14.43 8.20
C THR A 16 -5.43 -13.01 7.64
N ALA A 17 -5.01 -12.01 8.42
CA ALA A 17 -4.96 -10.62 7.98
C ALA A 17 -4.08 -10.43 6.73
N GLY A 18 -2.85 -10.93 6.76
CA GLY A 18 -1.90 -10.77 5.65
C GLY A 18 -2.31 -11.53 4.38
N VAL A 19 -2.84 -12.75 4.52
CA VAL A 19 -3.35 -13.52 3.36
C VAL A 19 -4.58 -12.84 2.76
N THR A 20 -5.53 -12.43 3.59
CA THR A 20 -6.77 -11.77 3.13
C THR A 20 -6.44 -10.45 2.45
N ALA A 21 -5.59 -9.61 3.06
CA ALA A 21 -5.14 -8.36 2.46
C ALA A 21 -4.44 -8.61 1.12
N ALA A 22 -3.49 -9.55 1.05
CA ALA A 22 -2.78 -9.85 -0.20
C ALA A 22 -3.71 -10.33 -1.33
N VAL A 23 -4.66 -11.20 -1.02
CA VAL A 23 -5.55 -11.78 -2.02
C VAL A 23 -6.62 -10.77 -2.44
N ALA A 24 -7.30 -10.13 -1.49
CA ALA A 24 -8.39 -9.22 -1.81
C ALA A 24 -7.90 -7.95 -2.52
N VAL A 25 -6.83 -7.32 -1.99
CA VAL A 25 -6.26 -6.11 -2.58
C VAL A 25 -5.60 -6.41 -3.92
N GLY A 26 -4.87 -7.53 -4.02
CA GLY A 26 -4.27 -7.95 -5.29
C GLY A 26 -5.30 -8.27 -6.37
N ALA A 27 -6.39 -8.95 -6.01
CA ALA A 27 -7.46 -9.27 -6.95
C ALA A 27 -8.20 -8.03 -7.45
N VAL A 28 -8.54 -7.08 -6.57
CA VAL A 28 -9.22 -5.85 -7.01
C VAL A 28 -8.28 -4.92 -7.79
N GLY A 29 -7.00 -4.87 -7.44
CA GLY A 29 -5.99 -4.13 -8.20
C GLY A 29 -5.79 -4.74 -9.59
N LEU A 30 -5.71 -6.07 -9.69
CA LEU A 30 -5.62 -6.76 -10.99
C LEU A 30 -6.88 -6.54 -11.84
N TYR A 31 -8.06 -6.54 -11.22
CA TYR A 31 -9.30 -6.21 -11.91
C TYR A 31 -9.24 -4.78 -12.48
N ASP A 32 -8.74 -3.81 -11.71
CA ASP A 32 -8.61 -2.43 -12.18
C ASP A 32 -7.53 -2.28 -13.27
N ASP A 33 -6.41 -3.02 -13.18
CA ASP A 33 -5.37 -3.03 -14.21
C ASP A 33 -5.90 -3.58 -15.56
N LEU A 34 -6.81 -4.55 -15.53
CA LEU A 34 -7.37 -5.20 -16.73
C LEU A 34 -8.61 -4.49 -17.31
N PHE A 35 -9.46 -3.95 -16.44
CA PHE A 35 -10.80 -3.46 -16.81
C PHE A 35 -11.05 -2.00 -16.40
N GLY A 36 -10.11 -1.34 -15.73
CA GLY A 36 -10.25 0.04 -15.28
C GLY A 36 -10.35 1.02 -16.45
N THR A 37 -11.17 2.05 -16.28
CA THR A 37 -11.33 3.12 -17.26
C THR A 37 -10.72 4.42 -16.71
N THR A 38 -10.16 5.26 -17.59
CA THR A 38 -9.47 6.50 -17.20
C THR A 38 -10.41 7.67 -16.86
N ALA A 39 -11.73 7.44 -16.83
CA ALA A 39 -12.75 8.49 -16.86
C ALA A 39 -12.88 9.31 -15.57
N SER A 40 -12.41 8.82 -14.42
CA SER A 40 -12.43 9.54 -13.15
C SER A 40 -11.11 9.35 -12.40
N LYS A 41 -10.30 10.40 -12.31
CA LYS A 41 -9.06 10.41 -11.54
C LYS A 41 -9.20 11.24 -10.26
N GLY A 42 -8.59 10.77 -9.18
CA GLY A 42 -8.50 11.48 -7.90
C GLY A 42 -9.72 11.33 -6.99
N LEU A 43 -9.56 11.72 -5.73
CA LEU A 43 -10.55 11.52 -4.67
C LEU A 43 -11.90 12.18 -5.00
N ARG A 44 -11.86 13.38 -5.59
CA ARG A 44 -13.07 14.13 -5.99
C ARG A 44 -13.85 13.43 -7.09
N GLY A 45 -13.17 12.81 -8.04
CA GLY A 45 -13.81 12.08 -9.13
C GLY A 45 -14.61 10.89 -8.61
N HIS A 46 -14.01 10.10 -7.72
CA HIS A 46 -14.69 8.95 -7.11
C HIS A 46 -15.83 9.36 -6.17
N LEU A 47 -15.67 10.43 -5.39
CA LEU A 47 -16.76 10.96 -4.56
C LEU A 47 -17.93 11.48 -5.38
N SER A 48 -17.66 12.14 -6.52
CA SER A 48 -18.71 12.63 -7.41
C SER A 48 -19.46 11.48 -8.08
N ALA A 49 -18.74 10.44 -8.52
CA ALA A 49 -19.35 9.22 -9.07
C ALA A 49 -20.24 8.51 -8.03
N LEU A 50 -19.76 8.40 -6.78
CA LEU A 50 -20.56 7.86 -5.66
C LEU A 50 -21.83 8.68 -5.41
N GLN A 51 -21.75 10.01 -5.44
CA GLN A 51 -22.90 10.88 -5.30
C GLN A 51 -23.90 10.73 -6.45
N ALA A 52 -23.43 10.41 -7.65
CA ALA A 52 -24.25 10.11 -8.82
C ALA A 52 -24.81 8.68 -8.81
N GLY A 53 -24.46 7.83 -7.83
CA GLY A 53 -24.87 6.43 -7.78
C GLY A 53 -24.13 5.52 -8.77
N GLU A 54 -23.03 6.00 -9.36
CA GLU A 54 -22.24 5.26 -10.35
C GLU A 54 -21.23 4.33 -9.66
N VAL A 55 -21.38 3.03 -9.86
CA VAL A 55 -20.42 2.03 -9.39
C VAL A 55 -19.29 1.89 -10.40
N THR A 56 -18.22 2.67 -10.19
CA THR A 56 -16.99 2.58 -11.00
C THR A 56 -16.03 1.54 -10.44
N SER A 57 -15.09 1.05 -11.26
CA SER A 57 -14.01 0.15 -10.81
C SER A 57 -13.21 0.77 -9.65
N GLY A 58 -12.97 2.09 -9.71
CA GLY A 58 -12.31 2.84 -8.65
C GLY A 58 -13.07 2.84 -7.32
N VAL A 59 -14.40 2.93 -7.35
CA VAL A 59 -15.24 2.83 -6.13
C VAL A 59 -15.16 1.43 -5.54
N VAL A 60 -15.23 0.39 -6.37
CA VAL A 60 -15.07 -1.01 -5.93
C VAL A 60 -13.70 -1.22 -5.31
N LYS A 61 -12.64 -0.70 -5.94
CA LYS A 61 -11.27 -0.72 -5.42
C LYS A 61 -11.13 -0.07 -4.05
N ILE A 62 -11.64 1.16 -3.90
CA ILE A 62 -11.64 1.87 -2.61
C ILE A 62 -12.39 1.06 -1.54
N GLY A 63 -13.55 0.49 -1.88
CA GLY A 63 -14.34 -0.33 -0.98
C GLY A 63 -13.62 -1.59 -0.52
N VAL A 64 -13.02 -2.34 -1.45
CA VAL A 64 -12.29 -3.59 -1.15
C VAL A 64 -11.02 -3.30 -0.34
N ILE A 65 -10.23 -2.28 -0.71
CA ILE A 65 -9.03 -1.89 0.04
C ILE A 65 -9.41 -1.43 1.45
N GLY A 66 -10.46 -0.61 1.58
CA GLY A 66 -10.99 -0.16 2.87
C GLY A 66 -11.44 -1.33 3.75
N ALA A 67 -12.22 -2.26 3.19
CA ALA A 67 -12.68 -3.45 3.90
C ALA A 67 -11.51 -4.36 4.32
N ALA A 68 -10.53 -4.60 3.44
CA ALA A 68 -9.32 -5.35 3.76
C ALA A 68 -8.52 -4.66 4.88
N GLY A 69 -8.43 -3.33 4.86
CA GLY A 69 -7.85 -2.53 5.93
C GLY A 69 -8.57 -2.74 7.26
N VAL A 70 -9.89 -2.60 7.30
CA VAL A 70 -10.70 -2.82 8.52
C VAL A 70 -10.53 -4.24 9.07
N VAL A 71 -10.61 -5.26 8.22
CA VAL A 71 -10.40 -6.66 8.62
C VAL A 71 -8.99 -6.86 9.16
N GLY A 72 -7.98 -6.35 8.46
CA GLY A 72 -6.58 -6.43 8.89
C GLY A 72 -6.37 -5.76 10.24
N GLY A 73 -6.85 -4.52 10.39
CA GLY A 73 -6.81 -3.75 11.63
C GLY A 73 -7.49 -4.47 12.79
N ALA A 74 -8.69 -5.01 12.60
CA ALA A 74 -9.40 -5.77 13.62
C ALA A 74 -8.66 -7.03 14.07
N LEU A 75 -7.99 -7.72 13.14
CA LEU A 75 -7.25 -8.94 13.45
C LEU A 75 -5.93 -8.69 14.20
N VAL A 76 -5.34 -7.50 14.08
CA VAL A 76 -4.05 -7.15 14.71
C VAL A 76 -4.17 -6.13 15.84
N SER A 77 -5.38 -5.90 16.35
CA SER A 77 -5.66 -4.93 17.41
C SER A 77 -6.47 -5.55 18.54
N GLU A 78 -6.26 -5.04 19.74
CA GLU A 78 -6.96 -5.52 20.94
C GLU A 78 -8.29 -4.80 21.19
N ASN A 79 -8.53 -3.65 20.56
CA ASN A 79 -9.76 -2.88 20.71
C ASN A 79 -10.21 -2.21 19.41
N VAL A 80 -11.49 -1.84 19.36
CA VAL A 80 -12.16 -1.29 18.18
C VAL A 80 -11.55 0.03 17.71
N VAL A 81 -11.10 0.89 18.63
CA VAL A 81 -10.49 2.18 18.29
C VAL A 81 -9.17 1.96 17.56
N ASP A 82 -8.32 1.10 18.11
CA ASP A 82 -7.02 0.78 17.50
C ASP A 82 -7.18 -0.01 16.20
N ALA A 83 -8.23 -0.83 16.10
CA ALA A 83 -8.62 -1.50 14.87
C ALA A 83 -9.05 -0.52 13.78
N ALA A 84 -9.83 0.51 14.12
CA ALA A 84 -10.28 1.53 13.17
C ALA A 84 -9.11 2.40 12.69
N ILE A 85 -8.27 2.89 13.60
CA ILE A 85 -7.08 3.68 13.26
C ILE A 85 -6.11 2.84 12.41
N GLY A 86 -5.86 1.60 12.85
CA GLY A 86 -4.97 0.67 12.16
C GLY A 86 -5.49 0.30 10.78
N GLY A 87 -6.78 0.01 10.65
CA GLY A 87 -7.39 -0.32 9.36
C GLY A 87 -7.38 0.83 8.37
N ALA A 88 -7.64 2.07 8.85
CA ALA A 88 -7.49 3.26 8.03
C ALA A 88 -6.03 3.48 7.60
N ALA A 89 -5.06 3.24 8.49
CA ALA A 89 -3.64 3.35 8.15
C ALA A 89 -3.23 2.31 7.11
N VAL A 90 -3.69 1.05 7.22
CA VAL A 90 -3.45 -0.01 6.23
C VAL A 90 -3.99 0.39 4.85
N ALA A 91 -5.26 0.80 4.78
CA ALA A 91 -5.88 1.22 3.53
C ALA A 91 -5.21 2.46 2.92
N GLY A 92 -4.85 3.43 3.77
CA GLY A 92 -4.11 4.61 3.34
C GLY A 92 -2.72 4.27 2.80
N HIS A 93 -2.02 3.31 3.41
CA HIS A 93 -0.69 2.90 2.98
C HIS A 93 -0.74 2.17 1.63
N ALA A 94 -1.79 1.37 1.37
CA ALA A 94 -2.08 0.80 0.06
C ALA A 94 -2.20 1.90 -1.01
N ASN A 95 -3.07 2.89 -0.76
CA ASN A 95 -3.24 4.03 -1.65
C ASN A 95 -1.96 4.84 -1.85
N LEU A 96 -1.18 5.08 -0.78
CA LEU A 96 0.06 5.83 -0.84
C LEU A 96 1.11 5.15 -1.72
N LEU A 97 1.28 3.83 -1.61
CA LEU A 97 2.20 3.11 -2.50
C LEU A 97 1.74 3.19 -3.96
N ASN A 98 0.43 3.13 -4.22
CA ASN A 98 -0.11 3.33 -5.57
C ASN A 98 0.23 4.71 -6.13
N LEU A 99 0.13 5.76 -5.31
CA LEU A 99 0.53 7.13 -5.68
C LEU A 99 2.03 7.26 -5.97
N LEU A 100 2.84 6.35 -5.44
CA LEU A 100 4.29 6.29 -5.68
C LEU A 100 4.65 5.42 -6.89
N ASP A 101 3.73 4.61 -7.44
CA ASP A 101 3.97 3.76 -8.62
C ASP A 101 3.81 4.53 -9.94
N LEU A 102 4.46 5.69 -10.05
CA LEU A 102 4.41 6.57 -11.23
C LEU A 102 5.74 6.67 -11.98
N ARG A 103 6.79 6.02 -11.46
CA ARG A 103 8.12 5.99 -12.07
C ARG A 103 8.79 4.65 -11.74
N PRO A 104 9.61 4.12 -12.66
CA PRO A 104 10.34 2.86 -12.50
C PRO A 104 11.01 2.71 -11.12
N GLY A 105 10.69 1.64 -10.41
CA GLY A 105 11.30 1.28 -9.12
C GLY A 105 10.91 2.15 -7.93
N ARG A 106 10.11 3.21 -8.07
CA ARG A 106 9.84 4.14 -6.97
C ARG A 106 9.10 3.45 -5.82
N ALA A 107 7.97 2.81 -6.13
CA ALA A 107 7.17 2.10 -5.14
C ALA A 107 7.99 0.97 -4.48
N ASN A 108 8.70 0.16 -5.28
CA ASN A 108 9.58 -0.90 -4.75
C ASN A 108 10.65 -0.35 -3.80
N LYS A 109 11.35 0.73 -4.14
CA LYS A 109 12.31 1.37 -3.24
C LYS A 109 11.67 1.86 -1.95
N THR A 110 10.46 2.43 -2.02
CA THR A 110 9.72 2.82 -0.82
C THR A 110 9.46 1.60 0.07
N VAL A 111 9.10 0.44 -0.49
CA VAL A 111 8.98 -0.80 0.29
C VAL A 111 10.29 -1.18 0.96
N LEU A 112 11.41 -1.13 0.24
CA LEU A 112 12.73 -1.48 0.78
C LEU A 112 13.20 -0.54 1.88
N LEU A 113 12.87 0.75 1.80
CA LEU A 113 13.17 1.72 2.87
C LEU A 113 12.43 1.39 4.18
N HIS A 114 11.27 0.71 4.11
CA HIS A 114 10.55 0.27 5.29
C HIS A 114 11.10 -1.03 5.88
N ALA A 115 12.03 -1.73 5.22
CA ALA A 115 12.50 -3.06 5.63
C ALA A 115 12.95 -3.13 7.12
N PRO A 116 13.75 -2.20 7.67
CA PRO A 116 14.12 -2.23 9.09
C PRO A 116 12.89 -2.18 10.01
N ALA A 117 11.87 -1.44 9.59
CA ALA A 117 10.63 -1.24 10.31
C ALA A 117 9.55 -2.30 10.03
N VAL A 118 9.74 -3.27 9.12
CA VAL A 118 8.73 -4.33 8.87
C VAL A 118 9.27 -5.74 9.03
N LEU A 119 10.60 -5.94 9.07
CA LEU A 119 11.23 -7.25 9.26
C LEU A 119 11.37 -7.69 10.74
N GLY A 120 10.75 -6.95 11.65
CA GLY A 120 10.70 -7.24 13.10
C GLY A 120 9.26 -7.30 13.64
N GLY A 121 9.11 -7.63 14.92
CA GLY A 121 7.81 -7.63 15.59
C GLY A 121 6.86 -8.77 15.15
N PRO A 122 5.59 -8.73 15.64
CA PRO A 122 4.69 -9.89 15.59
C PRO A 122 4.18 -10.25 14.19
N ALA A 123 4.24 -9.31 13.23
CA ALA A 123 3.85 -9.53 11.85
C ALA A 123 5.05 -9.48 10.87
N ALA A 124 6.28 -9.70 11.36
CA ALA A 124 7.49 -9.68 10.54
C ALA A 124 7.38 -10.51 9.23
N PRO A 125 6.79 -11.73 9.23
CA PRO A 125 6.64 -12.49 7.99
C PRO A 125 5.72 -11.84 6.94
N VAL A 126 4.75 -11.02 7.35
CA VAL A 126 3.91 -10.22 6.44
C VAL A 126 4.77 -9.13 5.77
N GLY A 127 5.57 -8.42 6.56
CA GLY A 127 6.53 -7.44 6.07
C GLY A 127 7.59 -8.06 5.15
N ALA A 128 8.12 -9.22 5.52
CA ALA A 128 9.09 -9.97 4.73
C ALA A 128 8.51 -10.42 3.38
N ALA A 129 7.22 -10.80 3.33
CA ALA A 129 6.56 -11.11 2.08
C ALA A 129 6.47 -9.89 1.15
N ALA A 130 6.19 -8.70 1.68
CA ALA A 130 6.18 -7.46 0.91
C ALA A 130 7.58 -7.08 0.41
N VAL A 131 8.59 -7.11 1.30
CA VAL A 131 9.99 -6.82 0.96
C VAL A 131 10.52 -7.81 -0.08
N GLY A 132 10.25 -9.11 0.10
CA GLY A 132 10.67 -10.15 -0.83
C GLY A 132 10.02 -10.00 -2.21
N ALA A 133 8.73 -9.68 -2.27
CA ALA A 133 8.04 -9.40 -3.53
C ALA A 133 8.61 -8.14 -4.22
N ALA A 134 8.88 -7.07 -3.46
CA ALA A 134 9.48 -5.85 -4.00
C ALA A 134 10.89 -6.09 -4.55
N LEU A 135 11.74 -6.85 -3.83
CA LEU A 135 13.07 -7.24 -4.31
C LEU A 135 12.99 -8.08 -5.59
N ALA A 136 12.04 -9.01 -5.68
CA ALA A 136 11.88 -9.87 -6.84
C ALA A 136 11.49 -9.09 -8.11
N MET A 137 10.68 -8.03 -7.96
CA MET A 137 10.21 -7.21 -9.09
C MET A 137 11.14 -6.04 -9.42
N LEU A 138 12.00 -5.63 -8.49
CA LEU A 138 12.85 -4.45 -8.63
C LEU A 138 13.69 -4.42 -9.93
N PRO A 139 14.35 -5.50 -10.38
CA PRO A 139 15.18 -5.44 -11.58
C PRO A 139 14.37 -5.15 -12.85
N ASP A 140 13.20 -5.79 -13.02
CA ASP A 140 12.36 -5.60 -14.20
C ASP A 140 11.62 -4.27 -14.17
N ASP A 141 11.22 -3.80 -12.98
CA ASP A 141 10.64 -2.46 -12.78
C ASP A 141 11.67 -1.36 -13.06
N LEU A 142 12.89 -1.45 -12.51
CA LEU A 142 13.98 -0.50 -12.82
C LEU A 142 14.44 -0.55 -14.29
N GLY A 143 14.31 -1.72 -14.93
CA GLY A 143 14.57 -1.92 -16.35
C GLY A 143 13.42 -1.47 -17.26
N GLU A 144 12.36 -0.89 -16.71
CA GLU A 144 11.17 -0.40 -17.42
C GLU A 144 10.45 -1.49 -18.24
N ARG A 145 10.63 -2.76 -17.87
CA ARG A 145 10.01 -3.92 -18.56
C ARG A 145 8.61 -4.20 -18.03
N THR A 146 8.38 -3.88 -16.77
CA THR A 146 7.12 -4.09 -16.05
C THR A 146 6.85 -2.89 -15.15
N MET A 147 5.58 -2.65 -14.84
CA MET A 147 5.18 -1.78 -13.72
C MET A 147 4.45 -2.65 -12.68
N LEU A 148 4.42 -2.23 -11.42
CA LEU A 148 3.67 -2.97 -10.40
C LEU A 148 2.17 -2.92 -10.68
N GLY A 149 1.69 -1.78 -11.16
CA GLY A 149 0.26 -1.55 -11.38
C GLY A 149 -0.51 -1.51 -10.06
N ASP A 150 -1.82 -1.37 -10.17
CA ASP A 150 -2.69 -1.31 -9.02
C ASP A 150 -2.72 -2.64 -8.25
N ALA A 151 -2.54 -3.78 -8.93
CA ALA A 151 -2.39 -5.08 -8.30
C ALA A 151 -1.19 -5.14 -7.35
N GLY A 152 -0.02 -4.72 -7.84
CA GLY A 152 1.23 -4.80 -7.10
C GLY A 152 1.33 -3.72 -6.03
N ALA A 153 1.16 -2.46 -6.40
CA ALA A 153 1.43 -1.33 -5.53
C ALA A 153 0.47 -1.28 -4.32
N ASN A 154 -0.84 -1.44 -4.55
CA ASN A 154 -1.81 -1.48 -3.45
C ASN A 154 -1.55 -2.67 -2.51
N THR A 155 -1.22 -3.84 -3.06
CA THR A 155 -0.94 -5.04 -2.25
C THR A 155 0.29 -4.85 -1.38
N LEU A 156 1.40 -4.39 -1.95
CA LEU A 156 2.62 -4.11 -1.20
C LEU A 156 2.36 -3.06 -0.10
N GLY A 157 1.62 -2.01 -0.42
CA GLY A 157 1.27 -0.98 0.54
C GLY A 157 0.37 -1.51 1.68
N ALA A 158 -0.64 -2.33 1.38
CA ALA A 158 -1.49 -2.93 2.40
C ALA A 158 -0.70 -3.84 3.36
N LEU A 159 0.23 -4.65 2.82
CA LEU A 159 1.06 -5.56 3.63
C LEU A 159 2.06 -4.81 4.51
N LEU A 160 2.68 -3.73 4.00
CA LEU A 160 3.52 -2.85 4.80
C LEU A 160 2.75 -2.16 5.92
N GLY A 161 1.60 -1.54 5.57
CA GLY A 161 0.73 -0.90 6.54
C GLY A 161 0.31 -1.87 7.65
N LEU A 162 -0.02 -3.12 7.29
CA LEU A 162 -0.42 -4.15 8.25
C LEU A 162 0.74 -4.55 9.16
N ALA A 163 1.95 -4.74 8.60
CA ALA A 163 3.14 -5.10 9.37
C ALA A 163 3.56 -4.00 10.36
N LEU A 164 3.40 -2.72 9.98
CA LEU A 164 3.63 -1.55 10.83
C LEU A 164 2.56 -1.45 11.93
N VAL A 165 1.28 -1.49 11.58
CA VAL A 165 0.18 -1.38 12.56
C VAL A 165 0.25 -2.49 13.62
N ALA A 166 0.61 -3.72 13.22
CA ALA A 166 0.71 -4.86 14.14
C ALA A 166 1.78 -4.69 15.25
N ARG A 167 2.77 -3.81 15.07
CA ARG A 167 3.81 -3.51 16.08
C ARG A 167 3.59 -2.17 16.79
N GLU A 168 2.77 -1.30 16.24
CA GLU A 168 2.57 0.05 16.75
C GLU A 168 1.57 0.08 17.92
N GLY A 169 1.90 0.85 18.96
CA GLY A 169 0.91 1.34 19.92
C GLY A 169 0.07 2.48 19.34
N ARG A 170 -1.00 2.87 20.04
CA ARG A 170 -1.98 3.89 19.56
C ARG A 170 -1.35 5.18 19.06
N ALA A 171 -0.39 5.74 19.79
CA ALA A 171 0.25 7.01 19.42
C ALA A 171 0.99 6.90 18.07
N ALA A 172 1.72 5.79 17.85
CA ALA A 172 2.42 5.54 16.61
C ALA A 172 1.43 5.29 15.45
N ARG A 173 0.33 4.57 15.68
CA ARG A 173 -0.73 4.38 14.67
C ARG A 173 -1.38 5.69 14.24
N LEU A 174 -1.64 6.60 15.20
CA LEU A 174 -2.18 7.93 14.91
C LEU A 174 -1.19 8.77 14.09
N ALA A 175 0.10 8.75 14.45
CA ALA A 175 1.14 9.44 13.70
C ALA A 175 1.26 8.87 12.27
N HIS A 176 1.27 7.54 12.12
CA HIS A 176 1.30 6.85 10.84
C HIS A 176 0.08 7.25 9.98
N LEU A 177 -1.14 7.15 10.53
CA LEU A 177 -2.36 7.56 9.83
C LEU A 177 -2.33 9.03 9.43
N ALA A 178 -1.87 9.92 10.31
CA ALA A 178 -1.75 11.34 10.03
C ALA A 178 -0.77 11.63 8.88
N VAL A 179 0.39 10.96 8.87
CA VAL A 179 1.38 11.09 7.78
C VAL A 179 0.81 10.61 6.45
N VAL A 180 0.24 9.40 6.44
CA VAL A 180 -0.33 8.80 5.21
C VAL A 180 -1.50 9.62 4.68
N THR A 181 -2.38 10.10 5.56
CA THR A 181 -3.50 10.97 5.18
C THR A 181 -2.98 12.31 4.67
N GLY A 182 -2.02 12.94 5.35
CA GLY A 182 -1.42 14.20 4.94
C GLY A 182 -0.76 14.11 3.56
N LEU A 183 -0.01 13.03 3.30
CA LEU A 183 0.58 12.76 1.98
C LEU A 183 -0.50 12.54 0.92
N THR A 184 -1.51 11.72 1.22
CA THR A 184 -2.63 11.47 0.29
C THR A 184 -3.33 12.78 -0.09
N LEU A 185 -3.66 13.63 0.89
CA LEU A 185 -4.28 14.94 0.64
C LEU A 185 -3.34 15.92 -0.09
N ALA A 186 -2.04 15.86 0.18
CA ALA A 186 -1.05 16.67 -0.53
C ALA A 186 -0.94 16.27 -2.02
N SER A 187 -1.07 14.98 -2.33
CA SER A 187 -0.98 14.46 -3.70
C SER A 187 -2.04 15.03 -4.65
N GLU A 188 -3.22 15.37 -4.11
CA GLU A 188 -4.33 15.98 -4.87
C GLU A 188 -4.00 17.42 -5.33
N LYS A 189 -3.04 18.09 -4.67
CA LYS A 189 -2.66 19.49 -4.97
C LYS A 189 -1.28 19.60 -5.59
N VAL A 190 -0.36 18.68 -5.22
CA VAL A 190 1.04 18.75 -5.59
C VAL A 190 1.50 17.39 -6.09
N SER A 191 2.08 17.36 -7.30
CA SER A 191 2.68 16.14 -7.85
C SER A 191 3.91 15.73 -7.05
N PHE A 192 3.89 14.54 -6.46
CA PHE A 192 5.06 13.95 -5.80
C PHE A 192 6.27 13.88 -6.72
N THR A 193 6.07 13.55 -8.00
CA THR A 193 7.14 13.54 -8.99
C THR A 193 7.84 14.91 -9.08
N LYS A 194 7.08 16.01 -9.17
CA LYS A 194 7.67 17.36 -9.19
C LYS A 194 8.43 17.70 -7.90
N VAL A 195 7.92 17.24 -6.75
CA VAL A 195 8.58 17.44 -5.44
C VAL A 195 9.88 16.65 -5.37
N ILE A 196 9.88 15.41 -5.82
CA ILE A 196 11.06 14.54 -5.84
C ILE A 196 12.13 15.10 -6.79
N GLU A 197 11.75 15.51 -8.01
CA GLU A 197 12.67 16.03 -9.02
C GLU A 197 13.35 17.36 -8.59
N ARG A 198 12.68 18.20 -7.79
CA ARG A 198 13.25 19.47 -7.30
C ARG A 198 14.09 19.33 -6.02
N THR A 199 14.09 18.17 -5.36
CA THR A 199 14.82 17.93 -4.11
C THR A 199 16.02 17.01 -4.39
N PRO A 200 17.27 17.52 -4.36
CA PRO A 200 18.45 16.78 -4.85
C PRO A 200 18.58 15.35 -4.30
N VAL A 201 18.49 15.19 -2.97
CA VAL A 201 18.61 13.87 -2.32
C VAL A 201 17.48 12.92 -2.73
N LEU A 202 16.24 13.41 -2.80
CA LEU A 202 15.11 12.57 -3.23
C LEU A 202 15.22 12.18 -4.70
N ARG A 203 15.66 13.09 -5.56
CA ARG A 203 15.90 12.83 -6.98
C ARG A 203 16.96 11.76 -7.19
N GLU A 204 18.06 11.83 -6.44
CA GLU A 204 19.14 10.83 -6.52
C GLU A 204 18.66 9.45 -6.08
N LEU A 205 17.95 9.36 -4.94
CA LEU A 205 17.36 8.10 -4.48
C LEU A 205 16.31 7.55 -5.47
N ASP A 206 15.44 8.41 -6.00
CA ASP A 206 14.42 8.04 -6.98
C ASP A 206 15.06 7.55 -8.30
N GLY A 207 16.16 8.17 -8.74
CA GLY A 207 16.91 7.79 -9.95
C GLY A 207 17.84 6.59 -9.79
N LEU A 208 18.21 6.19 -8.56
CA LEU A 208 19.17 5.12 -8.30
C LEU A 208 18.78 3.80 -9.01
N GLY A 209 19.62 3.29 -9.90
CA GLY A 209 19.39 2.01 -10.59
C GLY A 209 18.42 2.06 -11.77
N ARG A 210 17.84 3.22 -12.13
CA ARG A 210 17.09 3.37 -13.39
C ARG A 210 18.03 3.35 -14.59
N GLN A 211 17.54 2.87 -15.74
CA GLN A 211 18.23 3.10 -17.00
C GLN A 211 18.23 4.61 -17.31
N ARG A 212 19.36 5.12 -17.84
CA ARG A 212 19.54 6.53 -18.21
C ARG A 212 19.31 6.72 -19.69
#